data_AF-A0AAU9D5F2-F1
#
_entry.id   AF-A0AAU9D5F2-F1
#
_cell.length_a   1.000
_cell.length_b   1.000
_cell.length_c   1.000
_cell.angle_alpha   90.00
_cell.angle_beta   90.00
_cell.angle_gamma   90.00
#
_symmetry.space_group_name_H-M   'P 1'
#
loop_
_entity.id
_entity.type
_entity.pdbx_description
1 polymer ?
#
loop_
_entity_poly.entity_id
_entity_poly.type
_entity_poly.pdbx_seq_one_letter_code
_entity_poly.pdbx_strand_id
1 'polypeptide(L)'
;MQLKAYKSEIEKVIISGKLEDIAYKISSIKNEKLKTDYARLGLSDNGSDNIYHYITRDEGKLVIHETAYPLVNINNLKEFNMTKTSFSFTDGLKDYKFTFGDSQIWMKFGKTSDCTLIDEIYVGIIDDPFQFLKEAFENRNKIVLYDDIKPKEKSDAVYLPLYSIQGKGEVPSKSGLNAFNGAKISWQ
;
A
#
# COMPACT_ATOMS: atom_id res chain seq x y z
N MET A 1 -2.40 -2.77 -6.38
CA MET A 1 -3.68 -2.15 -5.94
C MET A 1 -4.79 -3.18 -5.96
N GLN A 2 -5.48 -3.35 -4.82
CA GLN A 2 -6.57 -4.32 -4.65
C GLN A 2 -7.88 -3.82 -5.30
N LEU A 3 -8.50 -4.63 -6.16
CA LEU A 3 -9.73 -4.34 -6.90
C LEU A 3 -10.89 -5.28 -6.52
N LYS A 4 -10.80 -5.98 -5.38
CA LYS A 4 -11.77 -6.99 -4.91
C LYS A 4 -13.23 -6.52 -4.91
N ALA A 5 -13.49 -5.24 -4.62
CA ALA A 5 -14.84 -4.67 -4.64
C ALA A 5 -15.49 -4.69 -6.05
N TYR A 6 -14.69 -4.71 -7.11
CA TYR A 6 -15.12 -4.69 -8.51
C TYR A 6 -15.04 -6.07 -9.18
N LYS A 7 -14.78 -7.13 -8.41
CA LYS A 7 -14.55 -8.48 -8.92
C LYS A 7 -15.67 -8.94 -9.85
N SER A 8 -16.92 -8.78 -9.43
CA SER A 8 -18.10 -9.20 -10.22
C SER A 8 -18.23 -8.46 -11.54
N GLU A 9 -17.90 -7.16 -11.58
CA GLU A 9 -17.90 -6.36 -12.80
C GLU A 9 -16.78 -6.77 -13.76
N ILE A 10 -15.59 -7.03 -13.23
CA ILE A 10 -14.43 -7.47 -14.01
C ILE A 10 -14.68 -8.87 -14.59
N GLU A 11 -15.22 -9.80 -13.80
CA GLU A 11 -15.54 -11.16 -14.24
C GLU A 11 -16.56 -11.17 -15.39
N LYS A 12 -17.57 -10.29 -15.37
CA LYS A 12 -18.52 -10.15 -16.48
C LYS A 12 -17.83 -9.80 -17.80
N VAL A 13 -16.85 -8.90 -17.76
CA VAL A 13 -16.09 -8.49 -18.96
C VAL A 13 -15.10 -9.57 -19.40
N ILE A 14 -14.55 -10.33 -18.46
CA ILE A 14 -13.72 -11.49 -18.77
C ILE A 14 -14.54 -12.54 -19.55
N ILE A 15 -15.79 -12.77 -19.15
CA ILE A 15 -16.69 -13.71 -19.83
C ILE A 15 -17.04 -13.25 -21.25
N SER A 16 -17.17 -11.94 -21.50
CA SER A 16 -17.42 -11.42 -22.86
C SER A 16 -16.21 -11.55 -23.81
N GLY A 17 -15.02 -11.84 -23.28
CA GLY A 17 -13.88 -12.40 -24.02
C GLY A 17 -12.99 -11.42 -24.79
N LYS A 18 -13.39 -10.15 -24.98
CA LYS A 18 -12.53 -9.15 -25.64
C LYS A 18 -11.44 -8.65 -24.70
N LEU A 19 -10.19 -8.95 -25.03
CA LEU A 19 -9.03 -8.60 -24.19
C LEU A 19 -8.87 -7.10 -23.97
N GLU A 20 -9.16 -6.31 -24.99
CA GLU A 20 -9.13 -4.84 -24.93
C GLU A 20 -10.15 -4.30 -23.91
N ASP A 21 -11.37 -4.84 -23.90
CA ASP A 21 -12.42 -4.44 -22.95
C ASP A 21 -12.03 -4.81 -21.51
N ILE A 22 -11.37 -5.95 -21.31
CA ILE A 22 -10.84 -6.37 -20.01
C ILE A 22 -9.79 -5.35 -19.53
N ALA A 23 -8.81 -5.02 -20.38
CA ALA A 23 -7.77 -4.04 -20.07
C ALA A 23 -8.36 -2.66 -19.79
N TYR A 24 -9.32 -2.22 -20.60
CA TYR A 24 -10.04 -0.96 -20.43
C TYR A 24 -10.75 -0.89 -19.08
N LYS A 25 -11.53 -1.92 -18.73
CA LYS A 25 -12.29 -1.96 -17.47
C LYS A 25 -11.36 -1.93 -16.25
N ILE A 26 -10.31 -2.76 -16.25
CA ILE A 26 -9.33 -2.80 -15.15
C ILE A 26 -8.61 -1.45 -15.03
N SER A 27 -8.18 -0.87 -16.16
CA SER A 27 -7.48 0.41 -16.20
C SER A 27 -8.35 1.56 -15.71
N SER A 28 -9.63 1.59 -16.12
CA SER A 28 -10.61 2.58 -15.68
C SER A 28 -10.80 2.54 -14.17
N ILE A 29 -10.99 1.35 -13.59
CA ILE A 29 -11.13 1.19 -12.13
C ILE A 29 -9.84 1.62 -11.42
N LYS A 30 -8.66 1.21 -11.92
CA LYS A 30 -7.38 1.63 -11.34
C LYS A 30 -7.24 3.15 -11.35
N ASN A 31 -7.57 3.81 -12.45
CA ASN A 31 -7.45 5.25 -12.60
C ASN A 31 -8.41 5.99 -11.66
N GLU A 32 -9.66 5.57 -11.53
CA GLU A 32 -10.61 6.18 -10.59
C GLU A 32 -10.14 6.08 -9.14
N LYS A 33 -9.60 4.92 -8.74
CA LYS A 33 -9.00 4.75 -7.41
C LYS A 33 -7.76 5.63 -7.23
N LEU A 34 -6.94 5.74 -8.27
CA LEU A 34 -5.70 6.51 -8.21
C LEU A 34 -5.98 8.02 -8.11
N LYS A 35 -6.95 8.55 -8.86
CA LYS A 35 -7.42 9.94 -8.71
C LYS A 35 -7.94 10.22 -7.30
N THR A 36 -8.69 9.27 -6.73
CA THR A 36 -9.15 9.38 -5.33
C THR A 36 -7.96 9.48 -4.36
N ASP A 37 -6.93 8.65 -4.57
CA ASP A 37 -5.71 8.71 -3.78
C ASP A 37 -4.94 10.03 -3.99
N TYR A 38 -4.86 10.52 -5.23
CA TYR A 38 -4.22 11.80 -5.55
C TYR A 38 -4.91 12.96 -4.82
N ALA A 39 -6.23 13.07 -4.95
CA ALA A 39 -7.01 14.10 -4.27
C ALA A 39 -6.82 14.06 -2.74
N ARG A 40 -6.82 12.86 -2.14
CA ARG A 40 -6.59 12.68 -0.71
C ARG A 40 -5.18 13.12 -0.28
N LEU A 41 -4.18 12.91 -1.12
CA LEU A 41 -2.78 13.23 -0.84
C LEU A 41 -2.36 14.64 -1.30
N GLY A 42 -3.27 15.41 -1.90
CA GLY A 42 -2.96 16.72 -2.48
C GLY A 42 -2.04 16.65 -3.69
N LEU A 43 -2.07 15.53 -4.43
CA LEU A 43 -1.29 15.30 -5.64
C LEU A 43 -2.08 15.74 -6.87
N SER A 44 -1.36 15.99 -7.97
CA SER A 44 -1.96 16.49 -9.20
C SER A 44 -2.53 15.35 -10.07
N ASP A 45 -3.67 15.61 -10.72
CA ASP A 45 -4.38 14.66 -11.58
C ASP A 45 -3.68 14.42 -12.93
N ASN A 46 -2.79 15.33 -13.34
CA ASN A 46 -1.98 15.18 -14.55
C ASN A 46 -0.97 14.02 -14.43
N GLY A 47 -0.70 13.51 -13.21
CA GLY A 47 0.05 12.28 -12.95
C GLY A 47 1.54 12.32 -13.30
N SER A 48 1.98 13.30 -14.09
CA SER A 48 3.37 13.49 -14.56
C SER A 48 4.34 13.82 -13.44
N ASP A 49 3.84 14.47 -12.40
CA ASP A 49 4.65 15.02 -11.30
C ASP A 49 4.59 14.12 -10.06
N ASN A 50 3.83 13.02 -10.13
CA ASN A 50 3.63 12.11 -9.01
C ASN A 50 4.75 11.07 -8.97
N ILE A 51 5.64 11.21 -8.00
CA ILE A 51 6.77 10.33 -7.76
C ILE A 51 6.39 9.24 -6.77
N TYR A 52 6.73 7.99 -7.11
CA TYR A 52 6.58 6.83 -6.24
C TYR A 52 7.94 6.32 -5.81
N HIS A 53 8.18 6.36 -4.50
CA HIS A 53 9.38 5.80 -3.88
C HIS A 53 9.15 4.32 -3.57
N TYR A 54 10.08 3.46 -3.95
CA TYR A 54 10.02 2.04 -3.64
C TYR A 54 11.42 1.50 -3.32
N ILE A 55 11.44 0.42 -2.53
CA ILE A 55 12.68 -0.19 -2.06
C ILE A 55 12.83 -1.56 -2.72
N THR A 56 14.00 -1.84 -3.26
CA THR A 56 14.41 -3.18 -3.68
C THR A 56 15.47 -3.72 -2.73
N ARG A 57 15.59 -5.05 -2.67
CA ARG A 57 16.58 -5.73 -1.84
C ARG A 57 17.56 -6.42 -2.78
N ASP A 58 18.84 -6.13 -2.60
CA ASP A 58 19.94 -6.87 -3.22
C ASP A 58 20.80 -7.47 -2.11
N GLU A 59 21.74 -8.33 -2.49
CA GLU A 59 22.65 -8.96 -1.53
C GLU A 59 23.43 -7.89 -0.74
N GLY A 60 23.28 -7.91 0.58
CA GLY A 60 23.95 -6.98 1.49
C GLY A 60 23.47 -5.53 1.43
N LYS A 61 22.38 -5.20 0.71
CA LYS A 61 21.89 -3.82 0.63
C LYS A 61 20.39 -3.67 0.36
N LEU A 62 19.85 -2.54 0.83
CA LEU A 62 18.54 -2.02 0.46
C LEU A 62 18.75 -0.84 -0.49
N VAL A 63 18.07 -0.85 -1.63
CA VAL A 63 18.20 0.21 -2.64
C VAL A 63 16.89 0.97 -2.75
N ILE A 64 16.97 2.29 -2.58
CA ILE A 64 15.83 3.20 -2.68
C ILE A 64 15.77 3.72 -4.12
N HIS A 65 14.60 3.57 -4.73
CA HIS A 65 14.32 4.02 -6.09
C HIS A 65 13.13 4.97 -6.11
N GLU A 66 13.10 5.81 -7.14
CA GLU A 66 11.98 6.64 -7.53
C GLU A 66 11.55 6.32 -8.95
N THR A 67 10.24 6.41 -9.20
CA THR A 67 9.70 6.32 -10.55
C THR A 67 8.42 7.12 -10.67
N ALA A 68 8.04 7.51 -11.89
CA ALA A 68 6.74 8.13 -12.12
C ALA A 68 5.61 7.11 -11.86
N TYR A 69 4.51 7.59 -11.29
CA TYR A 69 3.35 6.77 -11.00
C TYR A 69 2.07 7.34 -11.64
N PRO A 70 2.00 7.37 -12.98
CA PRO A 70 0.91 8.03 -13.71
C PRO A 70 -0.39 7.21 -13.69
N LEU A 71 -1.47 7.87 -14.13
CA LEU A 71 -2.67 7.18 -14.58
C LEU A 71 -2.34 6.30 -15.78
N VAL A 72 -3.05 5.16 -15.89
CA VAL A 72 -2.93 4.28 -17.06
C VAL A 72 -3.41 5.03 -18.30
N ASN A 73 -2.64 5.02 -19.37
CA ASN A 73 -3.03 5.58 -20.66
C ASN A 73 -4.03 4.65 -21.37
N ILE A 74 -5.31 4.87 -21.09
CA ILE A 74 -6.42 4.06 -21.63
C ILE A 74 -6.48 4.08 -23.17
N ASN A 75 -5.93 5.11 -23.82
CA ASN A 75 -5.93 5.25 -25.27
C ASN A 75 -4.82 4.45 -25.97
N ASN A 76 -3.90 3.83 -25.22
CA ASN A 76 -2.73 3.13 -25.77
C ASN A 76 -2.53 1.72 -25.17
N LEU A 77 -3.62 1.08 -24.78
CA LEU A 77 -3.59 -0.28 -24.24
C LEU A 77 -3.21 -1.29 -25.33
N LYS A 78 -2.20 -2.11 -25.08
CA LYS A 78 -1.65 -3.07 -26.04
C LYS A 78 -0.93 -4.24 -25.35
N GLU A 79 -0.41 -5.16 -26.17
CA GLU A 79 0.36 -6.35 -25.76
C GLU A 79 -0.38 -7.23 -24.74
N PHE A 80 -1.63 -7.54 -25.05
CA PHE A 80 -2.50 -8.33 -24.20
C PHE A 80 -2.04 -9.79 -24.10
N ASN A 81 -1.85 -10.28 -22.87
CA ASN A 81 -1.51 -11.67 -22.60
C ASN A 81 -2.43 -12.25 -21.53
N MET A 82 -3.19 -13.28 -21.90
CA MET A 82 -4.10 -13.98 -21.01
C MET A 82 -3.50 -15.33 -20.60
N THR A 83 -3.48 -15.60 -19.29
CA THR A 83 -3.16 -16.92 -18.73
C THR A 83 -4.33 -17.42 -17.90
N LYS A 84 -4.25 -18.66 -17.39
CA LYS A 84 -5.28 -19.21 -16.50
C LYS A 84 -5.46 -18.41 -15.20
N THR A 85 -4.42 -17.73 -14.72
CA THR A 85 -4.38 -17.11 -13.39
C THR A 85 -4.19 -15.59 -13.43
N SER A 86 -3.84 -15.02 -14.59
CA SER A 86 -3.59 -13.60 -14.72
C SER A 86 -3.84 -13.07 -16.12
N PHE A 87 -3.97 -11.76 -16.22
CA PHE A 87 -4.03 -11.01 -17.46
C PHE A 87 -2.99 -9.88 -17.43
N SER A 88 -2.16 -9.77 -18.46
CA SER A 88 -1.11 -8.74 -18.54
C SER A 88 -1.29 -7.88 -19.79
N PHE A 89 -0.91 -6.61 -19.68
CA PHE A 89 -0.99 -5.63 -20.77
C PHE A 89 -0.06 -4.45 -20.48
N THR A 90 0.24 -3.64 -21.49
CA THR A 90 1.01 -2.39 -21.35
C THR A 90 0.20 -1.23 -21.91
N ASP A 91 0.44 -0.03 -21.39
CA ASP A 91 -0.07 1.22 -21.99
C ASP A 91 1.03 1.96 -22.79
N GLY A 92 2.17 1.29 -22.98
CA GLY A 92 3.37 1.85 -23.61
C GLY A 92 4.26 2.67 -22.68
N LEU A 93 3.77 3.04 -21.49
CA LEU A 93 4.55 3.72 -20.45
C LEU A 93 4.92 2.75 -19.32
N LYS A 94 3.98 1.90 -18.92
CA LYS A 94 4.11 0.94 -17.82
C LYS A 94 3.49 -0.40 -18.19
N ASP A 95 4.06 -1.46 -17.61
CA ASP A 95 3.54 -2.81 -17.73
C ASP A 95 2.65 -3.16 -16.54
N TYR A 96 1.52 -3.79 -16.83
CA TYR A 96 0.53 -4.18 -15.84
C TYR A 96 0.25 -5.67 -15.86
N LYS A 97 -0.07 -6.20 -14.68
CA LYS A 97 -0.56 -7.56 -14.49
C LYS A 97 -1.73 -7.56 -13.53
N PHE A 98 -2.85 -8.14 -13.93
CA PHE A 98 -3.99 -8.40 -13.07
C PHE A 98 -4.02 -9.88 -12.69
N THR A 99 -4.16 -10.17 -11.40
CA THR A 99 -4.23 -11.54 -10.86
C THR A 99 -5.66 -11.86 -10.45
N PHE A 100 -6.20 -12.98 -10.96
CA PHE A 100 -7.62 -13.32 -10.79
C PHE A 100 -7.96 -13.77 -9.38
N GLY A 101 -7.06 -14.54 -8.74
CA GLY A 101 -7.31 -15.15 -7.44
C GLY A 101 -7.57 -14.13 -6.32
N ASP A 102 -6.81 -13.04 -6.32
CA ASP A 102 -6.87 -11.96 -5.32
C ASP A 102 -7.48 -10.67 -5.87
N SER A 103 -7.82 -10.61 -7.16
CA SER A 103 -8.37 -9.41 -7.83
C SER A 103 -7.47 -8.20 -7.65
N GLN A 104 -6.16 -8.37 -7.85
CA GLN A 104 -5.16 -7.31 -7.71
C GLN A 104 -4.57 -6.90 -9.06
N ILE A 105 -4.48 -5.59 -9.30
CA ILE A 105 -3.64 -5.04 -10.38
C ILE A 105 -2.27 -4.67 -9.83
N TRP A 106 -1.24 -5.10 -10.54
CA TRP A 106 0.17 -4.85 -10.32
C TRP A 106 0.70 -3.97 -11.43
N MET A 107 1.61 -3.07 -11.07
CA MET A 107 2.44 -2.32 -12.01
C MET A 107 3.87 -2.84 -11.85
N LYS A 108 4.57 -3.05 -12.95
CA LYS A 108 5.97 -3.48 -12.91
C LYS A 108 6.87 -2.31 -12.51
N PHE A 109 7.72 -2.55 -11.52
CA PHE A 109 8.79 -1.64 -11.09
C PHE A 109 10.14 -2.25 -11.46
N GLY A 110 11.20 -1.43 -11.54
CA GLY A 110 12.56 -1.90 -11.84
C GLY A 110 13.28 -0.99 -12.84
N LYS A 111 14.17 -1.56 -13.67
CA LYS A 111 14.91 -0.84 -14.73
C LYS A 111 13.99 -0.42 -15.89
N THR A 112 13.08 0.49 -15.64
CA THR A 112 12.36 1.25 -16.67
C THR A 112 13.11 2.55 -16.96
N SER A 113 12.82 3.19 -18.09
CA SER A 113 13.48 4.44 -18.49
C SER A 113 13.25 5.60 -17.51
N ASP A 114 12.22 5.51 -16.68
CA ASP A 114 11.81 6.53 -15.71
C ASP A 114 12.11 6.12 -14.26
N CYS A 115 13.06 5.20 -14.06
CA CYS A 115 13.50 4.77 -12.75
C CYS A 115 14.81 5.47 -12.37
N THR A 116 14.86 6.04 -11.18
CA THR A 116 16.03 6.73 -10.62
C THR A 116 16.46 6.05 -9.33
N LEU A 117 17.75 5.73 -9.20
CA LEU A 117 18.34 5.28 -7.93
C LEU A 117 18.60 6.50 -7.05
N ILE A 118 18.09 6.46 -5.82
CA ILE A 118 18.20 7.57 -4.86
C ILE A 118 19.29 7.28 -3.83
N ASP A 119 19.28 6.10 -3.23
CA ASP A 119 20.22 5.76 -2.17
C ASP A 119 20.40 4.24 -2.02
N GLU A 120 21.52 3.84 -1.42
CA GLU A 120 21.84 2.46 -1.07
C GLU A 120 22.23 2.37 0.41
N ILE A 121 21.48 1.55 1.16
CA ILE A 121 21.74 1.30 2.58
C ILE A 121 22.36 -0.09 2.70
N TYR A 122 23.59 -0.15 3.19
CA TYR A 122 24.24 -1.43 3.50
C TYR A 122 23.52 -2.14 4.64
N VAL A 123 23.27 -3.44 4.47
CA VAL A 123 22.62 -4.30 5.46
C VAL A 123 23.50 -5.53 5.69
N GLY A 124 24.07 -5.62 6.89
CA GLY A 124 24.75 -6.82 7.35
C GLY A 124 23.74 -7.95 7.54
N ILE A 125 23.90 -9.05 6.80
CA ILE A 125 23.13 -10.28 6.97
C ILE A 125 23.89 -11.16 7.97
N ILE A 126 23.21 -11.61 9.03
CA ILE A 126 23.80 -12.52 10.02
C ILE A 126 24.03 -13.88 9.35
N ASP A 127 25.26 -14.39 9.43
CA ASP A 127 25.65 -15.67 8.80
C ASP A 127 24.91 -16.88 9.41
N ASP A 128 24.80 -16.93 10.74
CA ASP A 128 24.04 -17.97 11.46
C ASP A 128 22.92 -17.36 12.32
N PRO A 129 21.73 -17.14 11.73
CA PRO A 129 20.61 -16.57 12.46
C PRO A 129 20.09 -17.52 13.55
N PHE A 130 20.29 -18.84 13.44
CA PHE A 130 19.79 -19.80 14.42
C PHE A 130 20.65 -19.78 15.68
N GLN A 131 21.98 -19.75 15.52
CA GLN A 131 22.89 -19.60 16.65
C GLN A 131 22.64 -18.27 17.36
N PHE A 132 22.50 -17.17 16.61
CA PHE A 132 22.13 -15.88 17.19
C PHE A 132 20.82 -15.96 17.99
N LEU A 133 19.76 -16.56 17.43
CA LEU A 133 18.48 -16.69 18.12
C LEU A 133 18.55 -17.58 19.36
N LYS A 134 19.34 -18.65 19.32
CA LYS A 134 19.54 -19.55 20.46
C LYS A 134 20.28 -18.86 21.58
N GLU A 135 21.40 -18.20 21.28
CA GLU A 135 22.14 -17.38 22.23
C GLU A 135 21.25 -16.27 22.79
N ALA A 136 20.42 -15.64 21.94
CA ALA A 136 19.46 -14.63 22.37
C ALA A 136 18.36 -15.21 23.29
N PHE A 137 17.98 -16.46 23.11
CA PHE A 137 17.01 -17.10 24.00
C PHE A 137 17.62 -17.48 25.34
N GLU A 138 18.84 -18.03 25.33
CA GLU A 138 19.55 -18.50 26.52
C GLU A 138 20.07 -17.34 27.38
N ASN A 139 20.47 -16.24 26.73
CA ASN A 139 20.99 -15.05 27.39
C ASN A 139 19.94 -13.94 27.56
N ARG A 140 18.63 -14.26 27.64
CA ARG A 140 17.52 -13.28 27.75
C ARG A 140 17.72 -12.17 28.79
N ASN A 141 18.49 -12.41 29.85
CA ASN A 141 18.82 -11.41 30.87
C ASN A 141 20.04 -10.52 30.53
N LYS A 142 20.67 -10.72 29.37
CA LYS A 142 21.92 -10.07 28.92
C LYS A 142 21.86 -9.52 27.49
N ILE A 143 20.85 -9.85 26.68
CA ILE A 143 20.72 -9.22 25.36
C ILE A 143 20.12 -7.85 25.54
N VAL A 144 21.01 -6.88 25.66
CA VAL A 144 20.70 -5.49 25.35
C VAL A 144 20.53 -5.43 23.84
N LEU A 145 19.28 -5.57 23.37
CA LEU A 145 18.94 -5.28 21.99
C LEU A 145 19.15 -3.77 21.80
N TYR A 146 20.23 -3.39 21.13
CA TYR A 146 20.50 -2.05 20.62
C TYR A 146 20.16 -0.89 21.57
N ASP A 147 21.18 -0.47 22.31
CA ASP A 147 21.23 0.72 23.14
C ASP A 147 20.16 0.80 24.25
N ASP A 148 20.64 1.24 25.40
CA ASP A 148 19.84 2.02 26.32
C ASP A 148 19.14 3.14 25.53
N ILE A 149 17.93 2.87 25.04
CA ILE A 149 16.91 3.90 24.98
C ILE A 149 16.76 4.28 26.45
N LYS A 150 17.60 5.22 26.91
CA LYS A 150 17.34 6.02 28.10
C LYS A 150 15.83 6.22 28.08
N PRO A 151 15.09 5.80 29.13
CA PRO A 151 13.65 5.88 29.11
C PRO A 151 13.32 7.26 28.58
N LYS A 152 12.73 7.28 27.36
CA LYS A 152 12.45 8.51 26.63
C LYS A 152 11.85 9.43 27.67
N GLU A 153 12.49 10.58 27.93
CA GLU A 153 12.02 11.53 28.95
C GLU A 153 10.51 11.55 28.86
N LYS A 154 9.82 11.29 29.98
CA LYS A 154 8.36 11.15 30.03
C LYS A 154 7.78 12.22 29.12
N SER A 155 7.36 11.82 27.92
CA SER A 155 6.68 12.76 27.04
C SER A 155 5.43 13.16 27.80
N ASP A 156 5.13 14.46 27.86
CA ASP A 156 3.88 14.97 28.40
C ASP A 156 2.71 14.44 27.56
N ALA A 157 2.37 13.18 27.78
CA ALA A 157 1.28 12.49 27.12
C ALA A 157 0.04 12.73 27.98
N VAL A 158 -0.89 13.50 27.44
CA VAL A 158 -2.21 13.66 28.04
C VAL A 158 -3.05 12.46 27.64
N TYR A 159 -3.38 11.60 28.61
CA TYR A 159 -4.35 10.53 28.42
C TYR A 159 -5.75 11.11 28.60
N LEU A 160 -6.53 11.13 27.53
CA LEU A 160 -7.92 11.61 27.56
C LEU A 160 -8.86 10.41 27.76
N PRO A 161 -9.48 10.24 28.95
CA PRO A 161 -10.42 9.15 29.16
C PRO A 161 -11.65 9.34 28.26
N LEU A 162 -11.99 8.31 27.49
CA LEU A 162 -13.15 8.31 26.59
C LEU A 162 -14.47 8.00 27.32
N TYR A 163 -14.44 7.82 28.64
CA TYR A 163 -15.59 7.57 29.50
C TYR A 163 -15.88 8.77 30.39
N SER A 164 -17.14 8.90 30.85
CA SER A 164 -17.51 9.98 31.77
C SER A 164 -17.01 9.66 33.18
N ILE A 165 -16.29 10.62 33.79
CA ILE A 165 -15.82 10.53 35.18
C ILE A 165 -16.98 10.75 36.17
N GLN A 166 -18.10 11.32 35.71
CA GLN A 166 -19.30 11.54 36.52
C GLN A 166 -20.21 10.29 36.59
N GLY A 167 -19.91 9.24 35.79
CA GLY A 167 -20.60 7.96 35.81
C GLY A 167 -19.72 6.83 36.36
N LYS A 168 -20.29 5.63 36.55
CA LYS A 168 -19.62 4.42 37.08
C LYS A 168 -18.57 3.81 36.12
N GLY A 169 -17.79 4.62 35.41
CA GLY A 169 -16.76 4.15 34.47
C GLY A 169 -17.32 3.57 33.16
N GLU A 170 -18.58 3.87 32.83
CA GLU A 170 -19.20 3.40 31.59
C GLU A 170 -18.90 4.36 30.43
N VAL A 171 -18.65 3.81 29.24
CA VAL A 171 -18.47 4.57 28.00
C VAL A 171 -19.87 4.94 27.46
N PRO A 172 -20.26 6.21 27.49
CA PRO A 172 -21.57 6.59 26.98
C PRO A 172 -21.60 6.46 25.45
N SER A 173 -22.78 6.18 24.90
CA SER A 173 -23.00 6.10 23.45
C SER A 173 -22.65 7.40 22.72
N LYS A 174 -22.63 8.54 23.44
CA LYS A 174 -22.12 9.84 22.98
C LYS A 174 -21.38 10.57 24.10
N SER A 175 -20.33 11.29 23.76
CA SER A 175 -19.45 12.12 24.59
C SER A 175 -19.07 13.37 23.79
N GLY A 176 -18.49 14.38 24.46
CA GLY A 176 -18.06 15.61 23.80
C GLY A 176 -17.05 15.40 22.65
N LEU A 177 -16.34 14.26 22.63
CA LEU A 177 -15.34 13.93 21.61
C LEU A 177 -15.87 13.05 20.47
N ASN A 178 -16.90 12.22 20.72
CA ASN A 178 -17.49 11.32 19.71
C ASN A 178 -18.92 11.72 19.31
N ALA A 179 -19.35 12.94 19.64
CA ALA A 179 -20.70 13.45 19.38
C ALA A 179 -21.12 13.28 17.91
N PHE A 180 -20.17 13.39 16.97
CA PHE A 180 -20.40 13.19 15.54
C PHE A 180 -20.76 11.74 15.16
N ASN A 181 -20.10 10.74 15.75
CA ASN A 181 -20.37 9.32 15.47
C ASN A 181 -21.56 8.77 16.26
N GLY A 182 -21.86 9.36 17.41
CA GLY A 182 -22.97 8.94 18.27
C GLY A 182 -24.30 9.61 17.93
N ALA A 183 -24.33 10.69 17.14
CA ALA A 183 -25.56 11.33 16.69
C ALA A 183 -26.46 10.32 15.94
N LYS A 184 -27.77 10.29 16.27
CA LYS A 184 -28.70 9.53 15.43
C LYS A 184 -28.74 10.27 14.10
N ILE A 185 -28.31 9.62 13.02
CA ILE A 185 -28.56 10.10 11.66
C ILE A 185 -30.07 9.98 11.44
N SER A 186 -30.79 11.09 11.54
CA SER A 186 -32.17 11.17 11.05
C SER A 186 -32.10 11.41 9.55
N TRP A 187 -32.47 10.40 8.76
CA TRP A 187 -32.77 10.60 7.35
C TRP A 187 -34.11 11.35 7.26
N GLN A 188 -34.07 12.59 6.79
CA GLN A 188 -35.22 13.29 6.22
C GLN A 188 -35.03 13.38 4.70
#